data_AF-A0A8H2VBH2-F1
#
_entry.id   AF-A0A8H2VBH2-F1
#
_cell.length_a   1.000
_cell.length_b   1.000
_cell.length_c   1.000
_cell.angle_alpha   90.00
_cell.angle_beta   90.00
_cell.angle_gamma   90.00
#
_symmetry.space_group_name_H-M   'P 1'
#
loop_
_entity.id
_entity.type
_entity.pdbx_description
1 polymer ?
#
loop_
_entity_poly.entity_id
_entity_poly.type
_entity_poly.pdbx_seq_one_letter_code
_entity_poly.pdbx_strand_id
1 'polypeptide(L)'
;MSNIANVFNPQQESKPIEDCLSCDIFNSIFLLGTGGYLVSGKAIVKDKKVLLKDFNEKNPAWWRNGIRGLGGFLIAYGVYRSFDTYGSWKTSQEKKLSN
;
A
#
# COMPACT_ATOMS: atom_id res chain seq x y z
N MET A 1 -21.47 32.51 11.25
CA MET A 1 -20.19 33.25 11.21
C MET A 1 -19.10 32.28 10.81
N SER A 2 -18.49 32.46 9.64
CA SER A 2 -17.47 31.55 9.10
C SER A 2 -16.15 31.77 9.83
N ASN A 3 -15.63 30.72 10.46
CA ASN A 3 -14.40 30.80 11.24
C ASN A 3 -13.25 30.21 10.41
N ILE A 4 -12.24 31.02 10.09
CA ILE A 4 -11.10 30.60 9.25
C ILE A 4 -10.26 29.49 9.94
N ALA A 5 -10.42 29.34 11.26
CA ALA A 5 -9.85 28.22 12.02
C ALA A 5 -10.35 26.84 11.55
N ASN A 6 -11.57 26.75 10.97
CA ASN A 6 -12.10 25.49 10.42
C ASN A 6 -11.42 25.07 9.11
N VAL A 7 -10.60 25.91 8.48
CA VAL A 7 -9.83 25.54 7.28
C VAL A 7 -8.55 24.80 7.68
N PHE A 8 -7.96 25.18 8.80
CA PHE A 8 -6.72 24.58 9.31
C PHE A 8 -6.96 23.40 10.24
N ASN A 9 -8.14 23.31 10.85
CA ASN A 9 -8.59 22.16 11.61
C ASN A 9 -10.07 21.88 11.32
N PRO A 10 -10.40 21.31 10.15
CA PRO A 10 -11.78 20.93 9.86
C PRO A 10 -12.24 19.97 10.94
N GLN A 11 -13.37 20.26 11.60
CA GLN A 11 -14.02 19.28 12.45
C GLN A 11 -14.27 18.04 11.59
N GLN A 12 -13.63 16.93 11.94
CA GLN A 12 -13.86 15.64 11.30
C GLN A 12 -15.30 15.25 11.57
N GLU A 13 -16.21 15.65 10.68
CA GLU A 13 -17.45 14.89 10.50
C GLU A 13 -17.00 13.46 10.24
N SER A 14 -17.39 12.56 11.15
CA SER A 14 -17.11 11.14 11.03
C SER A 14 -17.89 10.63 9.83
N LYS A 15 -17.33 10.78 8.62
CA LYS A 15 -17.88 10.18 7.42
C LYS A 15 -18.05 8.68 7.69
N PRO A 16 -19.19 8.10 7.34
CA PRO A 16 -19.44 6.68 7.61
C PRO A 16 -18.33 5.85 6.97
N ILE A 17 -17.77 4.94 7.77
CA ILE A 17 -16.60 4.10 7.41
C ILE A 17 -16.83 3.31 6.11
N GLU A 18 -18.08 3.07 5.73
CA GLU A 18 -18.50 2.43 4.48
C GLU A 18 -17.94 3.13 3.23
N ASP A 19 -17.76 4.46 3.25
CA ASP A 19 -17.23 5.19 2.09
C ASP A 19 -15.73 4.94 1.85
N CYS A 20 -14.99 4.56 2.90
CA CYS A 20 -13.54 4.37 2.82
C CYS A 20 -13.13 2.90 2.63
N LEU A 21 -14.02 1.95 2.96
CA LEU A 21 -13.71 0.51 2.93
C LEU A 21 -13.26 0.03 1.55
N SER A 22 -13.95 0.46 0.49
CA SER A 22 -13.61 0.09 -0.88
C SER A 22 -12.23 0.59 -1.27
N CYS A 23 -11.92 1.86 -0.99
CA CYS A 23 -10.61 2.44 -1.27
C CYS A 23 -9.50 1.69 -0.52
N ASP A 24 -9.76 1.26 0.71
CA ASP A 24 -8.77 0.57 1.52
C ASP A 24 -8.47 -0.85 1.03
N ILE A 25 -9.52 -1.57 0.60
CA ILE A 25 -9.38 -2.89 -0.03
C ILE A 25 -8.54 -2.77 -1.31
N PHE A 26 -8.85 -1.82 -2.19
CA PHE A 26 -8.08 -1.62 -3.43
C PHE A 26 -6.62 -1.26 -3.14
N ASN A 27 -6.37 -0.38 -2.16
CA ASN A 27 -5.02 -0.04 -1.74
C ASN A 27 -4.25 -1.27 -1.26
N SER A 28 -4.86 -2.11 -0.42
CA SER A 28 -4.22 -3.35 0.05
C SER A 28 -3.93 -4.32 -1.09
N ILE A 29 -4.86 -4.53 -2.01
CA ILE A 29 -4.65 -5.38 -3.19
C ILE A 29 -3.50 -4.83 -4.05
N PHE A 30 -3.47 -3.52 -4.27
CA PHE A 30 -2.43 -2.87 -5.06
C PHE A 30 -1.04 -3.00 -4.40
N LEU A 31 -0.96 -2.81 -3.09
CA LEU A 31 0.29 -2.95 -2.33
C LEU A 31 0.81 -4.38 -2.37
N LEU A 32 -0.06 -5.36 -2.19
CA LEU A 32 0.29 -6.78 -2.27
C LEU A 32 0.69 -7.17 -3.69
N GLY A 33 -0.05 -6.73 -4.71
CA GLY A 33 0.21 -7.03 -6.11
C GLY A 33 1.52 -6.42 -6.60
N THR A 34 1.69 -5.11 -6.44
CA THR A 34 2.92 -4.41 -6.81
C THR A 34 4.10 -4.90 -5.98
N GLY A 35 3.91 -5.08 -4.67
CA GLY A 35 4.95 -5.59 -3.78
C GLY A 35 5.42 -6.98 -4.21
N GLY A 36 4.48 -7.90 -4.48
CA GLY A 36 4.77 -9.24 -5.00
C GLY A 36 5.51 -9.21 -6.35
N TYR A 37 5.10 -8.32 -7.25
CA TYR A 37 5.77 -8.14 -8.54
C TYR A 37 7.24 -7.70 -8.36
N LEU A 38 7.50 -6.73 -7.48
CA LEU A 38 8.87 -6.24 -7.22
C LEU A 38 9.73 -7.29 -6.52
N VAL A 39 9.21 -8.00 -5.51
CA VAL A 39 9.94 -9.08 -4.80
C VAL A 39 10.32 -10.20 -5.76
N SER A 40 9.41 -10.58 -6.67
CA SER A 40 9.67 -11.65 -7.66
C SER A 40 10.86 -11.36 -8.58
N GLY A 41 11.31 -10.10 -8.65
CA GLY A 41 12.39 -9.68 -9.54
C GLY A 41 11.99 -9.63 -11.02
N LYS A 42 10.70 -9.81 -11.36
CA LYS A 42 10.19 -9.65 -12.73
C LYS A 42 10.40 -8.25 -13.29
N ALA A 43 10.47 -7.23 -12.43
CA ALA A 43 10.83 -5.87 -12.82
C ALA A 43 12.31 -5.71 -13.25
N ILE A 44 13.17 -6.70 -12.94
CA ILE A 44 14.63 -6.63 -13.06
C ILE A 44 15.16 -7.77 -13.94
N VAL A 45 14.41 -8.08 -15.00
CA VAL A 45 14.78 -9.16 -15.93
C VAL A 45 15.82 -8.66 -16.91
N LYS A 46 16.91 -9.42 -17.05
CA LYS A 46 17.92 -9.16 -18.08
C LYS A 46 17.35 -9.48 -19.45
N ASP A 47 17.45 -8.54 -20.39
CA ASP A 47 17.20 -8.84 -21.81
C ASP A 47 18.25 -9.85 -22.32
N LYS A 48 17.80 -10.84 -23.10
CA LYS A 48 18.65 -11.87 -23.70
C LYS A 48 19.75 -11.27 -24.59
N LYS A 49 19.50 -10.11 -25.21
CA LYS A 49 20.44 -9.43 -26.11
C LYS A 49 21.55 -8.65 -25.39
N VAL A 50 21.40 -8.38 -24.09
CA VAL A 50 22.35 -7.55 -23.31
C VAL A 50 23.40 -8.44 -22.65
N LEU A 51 24.68 -8.04 -22.73
CA LEU A 51 25.78 -8.76 -22.09
C LEU A 51 25.63 -8.69 -20.56
N LEU A 52 25.99 -9.77 -19.85
CA LEU A 52 25.82 -9.84 -18.39
C LEU A 52 26.59 -8.74 -17.65
N LYS A 53 27.77 -8.37 -18.16
CA LYS A 53 28.61 -7.28 -17.63
C LYS A 53 27.88 -5.95 -17.68
N ASP A 54 27.39 -5.56 -18.87
CA ASP A 54 26.67 -4.30 -19.08
C ASP A 54 25.39 -4.21 -18.24
N PHE A 55 24.70 -5.35 -18.07
CA PHE A 55 23.52 -5.41 -17.21
C PHE A 55 23.87 -5.17 -15.73
N ASN A 56 24.93 -5.80 -15.23
CA ASN A 56 25.35 -5.67 -13.83
C ASN A 56 25.93 -4.29 -13.52
N GLU A 57 26.56 -3.63 -14.49
CA GLU A 57 27.08 -2.27 -14.35
C GLU A 57 25.94 -1.24 -14.29
N LYS A 58 24.91 -1.39 -15.12
CA LYS A 58 23.72 -0.53 -15.10
C LYS A 58 22.76 -0.82 -13.96
N ASN A 59 22.72 -2.07 -13.47
CA ASN A 59 21.83 -2.54 -12.41
C ASN A 59 22.67 -3.15 -11.28
N PRO A 60 23.32 -2.32 -10.45
CA PRO A 60 24.16 -2.82 -9.38
C PRO A 60 23.34 -3.64 -8.36
N ALA A 61 24.01 -4.57 -7.67
CA ALA A 61 23.34 -5.53 -6.78
C ALA A 61 22.53 -4.85 -5.66
N TRP A 62 23.06 -3.75 -5.09
CA TRP A 62 22.37 -2.99 -4.04
C TRP A 62 21.05 -2.41 -4.54
N TRP A 63 20.99 -1.92 -5.78
CA TRP A 63 19.78 -1.34 -6.37
C TRP A 63 18.73 -2.42 -6.62
N ARG A 64 19.15 -3.57 -7.15
CA ARG A 64 18.27 -4.72 -7.37
C ARG A 64 17.69 -5.26 -6.07
N ASN A 65 18.53 -5.36 -5.04
CA ASN A 65 18.10 -5.77 -3.70
C ASN A 65 17.22 -4.71 -3.05
N GLY A 66 17.46 -3.43 -3.29
CA GLY A 66 16.62 -2.33 -2.84
C GLY A 66 15.21 -2.40 -3.40
N ILE A 67 15.05 -2.68 -4.70
CA ILE A 67 13.72 -2.87 -5.31
C ILE A 67 12.98 -4.06 -4.69
N ARG A 68 13.67 -5.18 -4.50
CA ARG A 68 13.06 -6.35 -3.84
C ARG A 68 12.68 -6.06 -2.39
N GLY A 69 13.55 -5.34 -1.67
CA GLY A 69 13.30 -4.89 -0.30
C GLY A 69 12.09 -3.97 -0.21
N LEU A 70 11.96 -3.00 -1.12
CA LEU A 70 10.79 -2.13 -1.24
C LEU A 70 9.54 -2.96 -1.53
N GLY A 71 9.62 -3.93 -2.43
CA GLY A 71 8.52 -4.85 -2.68
C GLY A 71 8.08 -5.59 -1.42
N GLY A 72 9.03 -6.11 -0.63
CA GLY A 72 8.75 -6.78 0.63
C GLY A 72 8.11 -5.85 1.66
N PHE A 73 8.58 -4.60 1.73
CA PHE A 73 7.99 -3.57 2.57
C PHE A 73 6.53 -3.27 2.15
N LEU A 74 6.24 -3.14 0.86
CA LEU A 74 4.88 -2.91 0.37
C LEU A 74 3.94 -4.07 0.74
N ILE A 75 4.42 -5.31 0.65
CA ILE A 75 3.65 -6.48 1.09
C ILE A 75 3.36 -6.39 2.60
N ALA A 76 4.39 -6.18 3.42
CA ALA A 76 4.23 -6.10 4.87
C ALA A 76 3.27 -4.97 5.27
N TYR A 77 3.40 -3.80 4.63
CA TYR A 77 2.51 -2.66 4.86
C TYR A 77 1.08 -2.92 4.39
N GLY A 78 0.88 -3.57 3.24
CA GLY A 78 -0.43 -3.97 2.75
C GLY A 78 -1.13 -4.97 3.67
N VAL A 79 -0.39 -5.94 4.22
CA VAL A 79 -0.92 -6.88 5.23
C VAL A 79 -1.31 -6.14 6.50
N TYR A 80 -0.42 -5.30 7.05
CA TYR A 80 -0.70 -4.50 8.24
C TYR A 80 -1.97 -3.66 8.07
N ARG A 81 -2.09 -2.97 6.93
CA ARG A 81 -3.25 -2.14 6.63
C ARG A 81 -4.53 -2.96 6.52
N SER A 82 -4.47 -4.13 5.88
CA SER A 82 -5.62 -5.04 5.79
C SER A 82 -6.15 -5.46 7.17
N PHE A 83 -5.27 -5.70 8.15
CA PHE A 83 -5.67 -6.00 9.51
C PHE A 83 -6.36 -4.82 10.21
N ASP A 84 -5.85 -3.60 10.00
CA ASP A 84 -6.45 -2.37 10.53
C ASP A 84 -7.85 -2.10 9.91
N THR A 85 -7.98 -2.28 8.60
CA THR A 85 -9.27 -2.23 7.88
C THR A 85 -10.26 -3.25 8.42
N TYR A 86 -9.80 -4.49 8.66
CA TYR A 86 -10.66 -5.55 9.18
C TYR A 86 -11.13 -5.25 10.62
N GLY A 87 -10.23 -4.77 11.49
CA GLY A 87 -10.55 -4.37 12.86
C GLY A 87 -11.59 -3.25 12.90
N SER A 88 -11.39 -2.20 12.09
CA SER A 88 -12.34 -1.07 12.00
C SER A 88 -13.69 -1.48 11.44
N TRP A 89 -13.73 -2.35 10.41
CA TRP A 89 -14.97 -2.91 9.89
C TRP A 89 -15.74 -3.70 10.94
N LYS A 90 -15.06 -4.58 11.70
CA LYS A 90 -15.67 -5.39 12.75
C LYS A 90 -16.35 -4.53 13.82
N THR A 91 -15.64 -3.51 14.32
CA THR A 91 -16.21 -2.57 15.30
C THR A 91 -17.41 -1.81 14.76
N SER A 92 -17.42 -1.46 13.46
CA SER A 92 -18.56 -0.84 12.81
C SER A 92 -19.79 -1.75 12.77
N GLN A 93 -19.61 -3.04 12.52
CA GLN A 93 -20.72 -4.02 12.54
C GLN A 93 -21.30 -4.19 13.94
N GLU A 94 -20.46 -4.27 14.97
CA GLU A 94 -20.90 -4.37 16.37
C GLU A 94 -21.77 -3.18 16.80
N LYS A 95 -21.42 -1.96 16.37
CA LYS A 95 -22.23 -0.75 16.62
C LYS A 95 -23.57 -0.77 15.89
N LYS A 96 -23.64 -1.35 14.69
CA LYS A 96 -24.91 -1.49 13.93
C LYS A 96 -25.85 -2.52 14.56
N LEU A 97 -25.32 -3.55 15.24
CA LEU A 97 -26.10 -4.60 15.90
C LEU A 97 -26.64 -4.19 17.29
N SER A 98 -26.01 -3.20 17.93
CA SER A 98 -26.39 -2.73 19.27
C SER A 98 -27.41 -1.57 19.28
N ASN A 99 -27.87 -1.13 18.10
CA ASN A 99 -28.82 -0.03 17.89
C ASN A 99 -30.06 -0.58 17.19
#